data_AF-A0A109CSA7-F1
#
_entry.id   AF-A0A109CSA7-F1
#
_cell.length_a   1.000
_cell.length_b   1.000
_cell.length_c   1.000
_cell.angle_alpha   90.00
_cell.angle_beta   90.00
_cell.angle_gamma   90.00
#
_symmetry.space_group_name_H-M   'P 1'
#
loop_
_entity.id
_entity.type
_entity.pdbx_description
1 polymer ?
#
loop_
_entity_poly.entity_id
_entity_poly.type
_entity_poly.pdbx_seq_one_letter_code
_entity_poly.pdbx_strand_id
1 'polypeptide(L)'
;MSELGLNTVSFAGRAASSSQFKATYAEGMGLVEETAAYLDGPGRSAAKVLPRMASVLYAAESMRLTTRLMQMASWLLLQRAVNNGEMSRDQVISEKSKVRLDGFNVDRNAPGWNDLPESFRDLIERSLRLQNRIALLDREIYRPNDTSIVPDNENSVQAQLNLLRTAFNAN
;
A
#
# COMPACT_ATOMS: atom_id res chain seq x y z
N MET A 1 28.09 -1.14 37.12
CA MET A 1 26.82 -1.75 36.69
C MET A 1 26.39 -0.99 35.45
N SER A 2 26.65 -1.55 34.27
CA SER A 2 26.46 -0.85 33.00
C SER A 2 25.18 -1.33 32.36
N GLU A 3 24.21 -0.43 32.20
CA GLU A 3 22.96 -0.66 31.48
C GLU A 3 23.26 -0.98 30.02
N LEU A 4 22.97 -2.22 29.61
CA LEU A 4 22.89 -2.63 28.22
C LEU A 4 21.60 -2.05 27.63
N GLY A 5 21.73 -0.87 27.02
CA GLY A 5 20.65 -0.26 26.24
C GLY A 5 20.18 -1.24 25.15
N LEU A 6 18.94 -1.69 25.29
CA LEU A 6 18.23 -2.46 24.26
C LEU A 6 18.09 -1.55 23.03
N ASN A 7 18.99 -1.73 22.08
CA ASN A 7 19.02 -1.00 20.82
C ASN A 7 17.96 -1.63 19.88
N THR A 8 16.68 -1.39 20.17
CA THR A 8 15.57 -1.86 19.35
C THR A 8 15.57 -1.08 18.04
N VAL A 9 15.95 -1.74 16.94
CA VAL A 9 15.94 -1.13 15.61
C VAL A 9 14.48 -1.03 15.15
N SER A 10 13.93 0.18 15.12
CA SER A 10 12.60 0.45 14.56
C SER A 10 12.61 0.26 13.04
N PHE A 11 12.07 -0.87 12.58
CA PHE A 11 11.91 -1.15 11.14
C PHE A 11 10.92 -0.19 10.46
N ALA A 12 9.93 0.33 11.21
CA ALA A 12 8.92 1.25 10.70
C ALA A 12 9.53 2.58 10.18
N GLY A 13 10.60 3.08 10.82
CA GLY A 13 11.32 4.27 10.36
C GLY A 13 12.19 4.04 9.11
N ARG A 14 12.65 2.80 8.87
CA ARG A 14 13.47 2.40 7.71
C ARG A 14 12.66 1.93 6.51
N ALA A 15 11.41 1.50 6.70
CA ALA A 15 10.52 1.13 5.60
C ALA A 15 10.20 2.33 4.69
N ALA A 16 10.15 3.54 5.24
CA ALA A 16 9.88 4.78 4.54
C ALA A 16 11.00 5.18 3.55
N SER A 17 12.27 4.88 3.84
CA SER A 17 13.42 5.12 2.95
C SER A 17 13.76 3.93 2.04
N SER A 18 12.92 2.90 2.04
CA SER A 18 13.19 1.62 1.36
C SER A 18 13.22 1.74 -0.17
N SER A 19 14.06 0.92 -0.79
CA SER A 19 14.05 0.68 -2.24
C SER A 19 12.67 0.27 -2.77
N GLN A 20 11.88 -0.40 -1.93
CA GLN A 20 10.51 -0.83 -2.24
C GLN A 20 9.54 0.34 -2.44
N PHE A 21 9.64 1.42 -1.64
CA PHE A 21 8.85 2.62 -1.86
C PHE A 21 9.20 3.28 -3.19
N LYS A 22 10.50 3.47 -3.49
CA LYS A 22 10.94 4.10 -4.74
C LYS A 22 10.43 3.35 -5.98
N ALA A 23 10.48 2.02 -5.97
CA ALA A 23 9.94 1.19 -7.04
C ALA A 23 8.43 1.36 -7.19
N THR A 24 7.69 1.33 -6.07
CA THR A 24 6.22 1.50 -6.05
C THR A 24 5.82 2.91 -6.49
N TYR A 25 6.60 3.93 -6.13
CA TYR A 25 6.40 5.32 -6.56
C TYR A 25 6.59 5.48 -8.07
N ALA A 26 7.68 4.95 -8.63
CA ALA A 26 7.95 5.00 -10.06
C ALA A 26 6.87 4.26 -10.86
N GLU A 27 6.48 3.06 -10.40
CA GLU A 27 5.39 2.28 -10.99
C GLU A 27 4.06 3.04 -10.93
N GLY A 28 3.73 3.69 -9.81
CA GLY A 28 2.50 4.45 -9.67
C GLY A 28 2.44 5.67 -10.58
N MET A 29 3.51 6.46 -10.66
CA MET A 29 3.56 7.62 -11.55
C MET A 29 3.55 7.19 -13.03
N GLY A 30 4.26 6.11 -13.38
CA GLY A 30 4.24 5.56 -14.73
C GLY A 30 2.86 5.05 -15.13
N LEU A 31 2.13 4.38 -14.23
CA LEU A 31 0.77 3.91 -14.52
C LEU A 31 -0.24 5.05 -14.69
N VAL A 32 -0.07 6.16 -13.95
CA VAL A 32 -0.86 7.39 -14.14
C VAL A 32 -0.64 7.96 -15.54
N GLU A 33 0.63 8.11 -15.94
CA GLU A 33 1.02 8.63 -17.26
C GLU A 33 0.50 7.73 -18.40
N GLU A 34 0.72 6.42 -18.29
CA GLU A 34 0.28 5.43 -19.28
C GLU A 34 -1.25 5.44 -19.43
N THR A 35 -1.98 5.53 -18.32
CA THR A 35 -3.44 5.61 -18.34
C THR A 35 -3.93 6.88 -18.99
N ALA A 36 -3.30 8.03 -18.70
CA ALA A 36 -3.64 9.30 -19.32
C ALA A 36 -3.41 9.24 -20.84
N ALA A 37 -2.25 8.76 -21.28
CA ALA A 37 -1.92 8.58 -22.69
C ALA A 37 -2.91 7.63 -23.41
N TYR A 38 -3.28 6.53 -22.75
CA TYR A 38 -4.28 5.61 -23.28
C TYR A 38 -5.65 6.27 -23.43
N LEU A 39 -6.17 6.88 -22.36
CA LEU A 39 -7.51 7.48 -22.36
C LEU A 39 -7.61 8.65 -23.34
N ASP A 40 -6.53 9.42 -23.53
CA ASP A 40 -6.51 10.54 -24.46
C ASP A 40 -6.30 10.12 -25.93
N GLY A 41 -5.70 8.96 -26.18
CA GLY A 41 -5.42 8.45 -27.51
C GLY A 41 -6.22 7.18 -27.84
N PRO A 42 -5.58 5.98 -27.83
CA PRO A 42 -6.21 4.73 -28.27
C PRO A 42 -7.55 4.41 -27.61
N GLY A 43 -7.72 4.76 -26.34
CA GLY A 43 -8.95 4.54 -25.57
C GLY A 43 -10.16 5.27 -26.14
N ARG A 44 -9.99 6.49 -26.69
CA ARG A 44 -11.09 7.19 -27.38
C ARG A 44 -11.54 6.45 -28.64
N SER A 45 -10.59 5.95 -29.42
CA SER A 45 -10.90 5.20 -30.65
C SER A 45 -11.59 3.88 -30.33
N ALA A 46 -11.09 3.16 -29.31
CA ALA A 46 -11.68 1.91 -28.85
C ALA A 46 -13.12 2.12 -28.32
N ALA A 47 -13.35 3.16 -27.52
CA ALA A 47 -14.66 3.46 -26.95
C ALA A 47 -15.76 3.72 -28.01
N LYS A 48 -15.40 4.22 -29.20
CA LYS A 48 -16.34 4.54 -30.29
C LYS A 48 -16.93 3.31 -30.98
N VAL A 49 -16.21 2.20 -30.98
CA VAL A 49 -16.61 0.96 -31.68
C VAL A 49 -17.20 -0.09 -30.74
N LEU A 50 -17.26 0.20 -29.44
CA LEU A 50 -17.80 -0.71 -28.45
C LEU A 50 -19.32 -0.88 -28.59
N PRO A 51 -19.84 -2.10 -28.36
CA PRO A 51 -21.27 -2.32 -28.15
C PRO A 51 -21.80 -1.43 -27.02
N ARG A 52 -23.08 -1.04 -27.08
CA ARG A 52 -23.70 -0.11 -26.11
C ARG A 52 -23.45 -0.50 -24.65
N MET A 53 -23.58 -1.79 -24.32
CA MET A 53 -23.35 -2.29 -22.96
C MET A 53 -21.89 -2.05 -22.52
N ALA A 54 -20.93 -2.47 -23.34
CA ALA A 54 -19.51 -2.32 -23.09
C ALA A 54 -19.08 -0.84 -23.06
N SER A 55 -19.71 0.03 -23.85
CA SER A 55 -19.44 1.47 -23.86
C SER A 55 -19.81 2.14 -22.52
N VAL A 56 -20.98 1.80 -21.96
CA VAL A 56 -21.39 2.28 -20.62
C VAL A 56 -20.45 1.77 -19.53
N LEU A 57 -20.09 0.49 -19.59
CA LEU A 57 -19.15 -0.10 -18.65
C LEU A 57 -17.75 0.55 -18.76
N TYR A 58 -17.25 0.76 -19.98
CA TYR A 58 -15.98 1.44 -20.24
C TYR A 58 -15.96 2.83 -19.62
N ALA A 59 -17.03 3.62 -19.79
CA ALA A 59 -17.12 4.96 -19.20
C ALA A 59 -17.09 4.91 -17.67
N ALA A 60 -17.86 4.01 -17.06
CA ALA A 60 -17.90 3.84 -15.61
C ALA A 60 -16.54 3.38 -15.05
N GLU A 61 -15.93 2.36 -15.65
CA GLU A 61 -14.63 1.84 -15.21
C GLU A 61 -13.49 2.83 -15.48
N SER A 62 -13.58 3.65 -16.53
CA SER A 62 -12.57 4.68 -16.80
C SER A 62 -12.53 5.72 -15.68
N MET A 63 -13.71 6.17 -15.21
CA MET A 63 -13.80 7.10 -14.08
C MET A 63 -13.33 6.45 -12.77
N ARG A 64 -13.66 5.16 -12.55
CA ARG A 64 -13.16 4.41 -11.38
C ARG A 64 -11.63 4.28 -11.41
N LEU A 65 -11.07 3.94 -12.57
CA LEU A 65 -9.63 3.81 -12.78
C LEU A 65 -8.91 5.13 -12.49
N THR A 66 -9.36 6.24 -13.06
CA THR A 66 -8.74 7.55 -12.84
C THR A 66 -8.85 8.01 -11.39
N THR A 67 -10.01 7.80 -10.75
CA THR A 67 -10.19 8.11 -9.33
C THR A 67 -9.25 7.28 -8.46
N ARG A 68 -9.16 5.97 -8.71
CA ARG A 68 -8.24 5.06 -8.00
C ARG A 68 -6.79 5.52 -8.15
N LEU A 69 -6.35 5.79 -9.37
CA LEU A 69 -4.99 6.26 -9.67
C LEU A 69 -4.69 7.59 -8.97
N MET A 70 -5.64 8.52 -8.95
CA MET A 70 -5.48 9.81 -8.27
C MET A 70 -5.35 9.66 -6.75
N GLN A 71 -6.11 8.74 -6.13
CA GLN A 71 -5.98 8.45 -4.70
C GLN A 71 -4.61 7.82 -4.39
N MET A 72 -4.16 6.85 -5.21
CA MET A 72 -2.84 6.26 -5.07
C MET A 72 -1.71 7.28 -5.27
N ALA A 73 -1.81 8.14 -6.28
CA ALA A 73 -0.83 9.18 -6.55
C ALA A 73 -0.74 10.19 -5.40
N SER A 74 -1.89 10.62 -4.86
CA SER A 74 -1.95 11.50 -3.69
C SER A 74 -1.22 10.89 -2.50
N TRP A 75 -1.46 9.61 -2.20
CA TRP A 75 -0.76 8.90 -1.13
C TRP A 75 0.75 8.82 -1.36
N LEU A 76 1.16 8.46 -2.59
CA LEU A 76 2.57 8.34 -2.96
C LEU A 76 3.32 9.67 -2.85
N LEU A 77 2.68 10.77 -3.24
CA LEU A 77 3.24 12.12 -3.11
C LEU A 77 3.35 12.55 -1.64
N LEU A 78 2.31 12.29 -0.84
CA LEU A 78 2.32 12.57 0.59
C LEU A 78 3.47 11.81 1.27
N GLN A 79 3.62 10.52 0.99
CA GLN A 79 4.70 9.70 1.54
C GLN A 79 6.08 10.20 1.08
N ARG A 80 6.22 10.66 -0.17
CA ARG A 80 7.47 11.26 -0.67
C ARG A 80 7.85 12.52 0.11
N ALA A 81 6.89 13.40 0.38
CA ALA A 81 7.12 14.62 1.16
C ALA A 81 7.62 14.30 2.57
N VAL A 82 7.07 13.26 3.23
CA VAL A 82 7.57 12.78 4.53
C VAL A 82 9.01 12.30 4.43
N ASN A 83 9.29 11.48 3.42
CA ASN A 83 10.61 10.88 3.21
C ASN A 83 11.69 11.92 2.95
N ASN A 84 11.33 13.06 2.35
CA ASN A 84 12.21 14.19 2.10
C ASN A 84 12.35 15.13 3.32
N GLY A 85 11.59 14.91 4.40
CA GLY A 85 11.53 15.80 5.55
C GLY A 85 10.76 17.10 5.31
N GLU A 86 9.96 17.18 4.24
CA GLU A 86 9.15 18.35 3.88
C GLU A 86 7.87 18.45 4.75
N MET A 87 7.45 17.35 5.38
CA MET A 87 6.28 17.28 6.26
C MET A 87 6.55 16.48 7.52
N SER A 88 5.95 16.89 8.65
CA SER A 88 5.99 16.12 9.89
C SER A 88 5.04 14.92 9.85
N ARG A 89 5.29 13.92 10.70
CA ARG A 89 4.45 12.71 10.76
C ARG A 89 3.00 13.02 11.13
N ASP A 90 2.77 13.99 12.02
CA ASP A 90 1.44 14.39 12.46
C ASP A 90 0.64 15.08 11.35
N GLN A 91 1.29 15.97 10.58
CA GLN A 91 0.68 16.62 9.41
C GLN A 91 0.24 15.58 8.37
N VAL A 92 1.04 14.54 8.20
CA VAL A 92 0.77 13.49 7.23
C VAL A 92 -0.41 12.62 7.64
N ILE A 93 -0.53 12.30 8.93
CA ILE A 93 -1.69 11.57 9.44
C ILE A 93 -2.98 12.37 9.19
N SER A 94 -2.95 13.70 9.39
CA SER A 94 -4.12 14.54 9.10
C SER A 94 -4.46 14.59 7.61
N GLU A 95 -3.48 14.73 6.72
CA GLU A 95 -3.72 14.81 5.27
C GLU A 95 -4.13 13.45 4.68
N LYS A 96 -3.57 12.36 5.21
CA LYS A 96 -3.91 10.99 4.81
C LYS A 96 -5.39 10.68 5.02
N SER A 97 -6.04 11.24 6.04
CA SER A 97 -7.49 11.01 6.29
C SER A 97 -8.39 11.38 5.10
N LYS A 98 -7.90 12.23 4.20
CA LYS A 98 -8.59 12.64 2.97
C LYS A 98 -8.40 11.65 1.82
N VAL A 99 -7.40 10.77 1.92
CA VAL A 99 -7.06 9.78 0.91
C VAL A 99 -7.77 8.46 1.20
N ARG A 100 -8.50 7.95 0.20
CA ARG A 100 -9.22 6.68 0.28
C ARG A 100 -8.53 5.65 -0.60
N LEU A 101 -7.84 4.70 0.03
CA LEU A 101 -7.17 3.59 -0.64
C LEU A 101 -8.06 2.32 -0.73
N ASP A 102 -9.19 2.31 -0.04
CA ASP A 102 -10.14 1.20 -0.04
C ASP A 102 -11.39 1.50 -0.91
N GLY A 103 -12.05 0.44 -1.39
CA GLY A 103 -13.40 0.55 -1.97
C GLY A 103 -13.51 0.56 -3.50
N PHE A 104 -12.39 0.46 -4.24
CA PHE A 104 -12.42 0.39 -5.70
C PHE A 104 -12.49 -1.05 -6.22
N ASN A 105 -13.61 -1.73 -5.99
CA ASN A 105 -13.84 -3.07 -6.56
C ASN A 105 -14.17 -3.00 -8.05
N VAL A 106 -13.78 -4.07 -8.77
CA VAL A 106 -14.04 -4.27 -10.20
C VAL A 106 -14.81 -5.57 -10.35
N ASP A 107 -15.95 -5.51 -11.01
CA ASP A 107 -16.75 -6.70 -11.31
C ASP A 107 -16.37 -7.26 -12.70
N ARG A 108 -15.57 -8.33 -12.68
CA ARG A 108 -15.12 -9.04 -13.90
C ARG A 108 -16.23 -9.84 -14.57
N ASN A 109 -17.35 -10.04 -13.87
CA ASN A 109 -18.51 -10.75 -14.40
C ASN A 109 -19.58 -9.78 -14.92
N ALA A 110 -19.32 -8.47 -14.88
CA ALA A 110 -20.24 -7.47 -15.37
C ALA A 110 -20.54 -7.69 -16.87
N PRO A 111 -21.81 -7.51 -17.30
CA PRO A 111 -22.17 -7.57 -18.71
C PRO A 111 -21.31 -6.61 -19.56
N GLY A 112 -20.70 -7.12 -20.62
CA GLY A 112 -19.82 -6.34 -21.49
C GLY A 112 -18.35 -6.27 -21.04
N TRP A 113 -17.96 -6.90 -19.93
CA TRP A 113 -16.56 -6.95 -19.47
C TRP A 113 -15.62 -7.57 -20.51
N ASN A 114 -16.07 -8.68 -21.14
CA ASN A 114 -15.27 -9.38 -22.14
C ASN A 114 -15.12 -8.62 -23.47
N ASP A 115 -16.00 -7.64 -23.71
CA ASP A 115 -15.96 -6.78 -24.89
C ASP A 115 -15.05 -5.57 -24.69
N LEU A 116 -14.59 -5.30 -23.45
CA LEU A 116 -13.68 -4.20 -23.17
C LEU A 116 -12.30 -4.44 -23.84
N PRO A 117 -11.63 -3.37 -24.30
CA PRO A 117 -10.29 -3.49 -24.88
C PRO A 117 -9.32 -4.15 -23.90
N GLU A 118 -8.53 -5.09 -24.39
CA GLU A 118 -7.57 -5.82 -23.56
C GLU A 118 -6.59 -4.90 -22.85
N SER A 119 -6.06 -3.89 -23.55
CA SER A 119 -5.17 -2.87 -22.99
C SER A 119 -5.83 -2.09 -21.84
N PHE A 120 -7.13 -1.82 -21.92
CA PHE A 120 -7.87 -1.15 -20.85
C PHE A 120 -8.04 -2.06 -19.63
N ARG A 121 -8.37 -3.34 -19.86
CA ARG A 121 -8.44 -4.33 -18.77
C ARG A 121 -7.09 -4.51 -18.08
N ASP A 122 -5.98 -4.51 -18.82
CA ASP A 122 -4.64 -4.59 -18.22
C ASP A 122 -4.34 -3.38 -17.32
N LEU A 123 -4.67 -2.16 -17.74
CA LEU A 123 -4.53 -0.96 -16.91
C LEU A 123 -5.33 -1.08 -15.60
N ILE A 124 -6.56 -1.60 -15.67
CA ILE A 124 -7.38 -1.86 -14.48
C ILE A 124 -6.69 -2.88 -13.57
N GLU A 125 -6.24 -4.02 -14.08
CA GLU A 125 -5.60 -5.06 -13.28
C GLU A 125 -4.28 -4.61 -12.65
N ARG A 126 -3.47 -3.85 -13.38
CA ARG A 126 -2.24 -3.24 -12.85
C ARG A 126 -2.55 -2.23 -11.75
N SER A 127 -3.58 -1.40 -11.93
CA SER A 127 -3.99 -0.44 -10.90
C SER A 127 -4.48 -1.11 -9.62
N LEU A 128 -5.19 -2.24 -9.71
CA LEU A 128 -5.64 -3.02 -8.56
C LEU A 128 -4.46 -3.65 -7.81
N ARG A 129 -3.51 -4.26 -8.53
CA ARG A 129 -2.30 -4.82 -7.92
C ARG A 129 -1.47 -3.77 -7.19
N LEU A 130 -1.33 -2.59 -7.80
CA LEU A 130 -0.64 -1.46 -7.20
C LEU A 130 -1.38 -0.95 -5.96
N GLN A 131 -2.70 -0.79 -6.03
CA GLN A 131 -3.53 -0.36 -4.90
C GLN A 131 -3.35 -1.29 -3.70
N ASN A 132 -3.40 -2.60 -3.92
CA ASN A 132 -3.22 -3.59 -2.85
C ASN A 132 -1.82 -3.45 -2.21
N ARG A 133 -0.78 -3.25 -3.00
CA ARG A 133 0.59 -3.03 -2.49
C ARG A 133 0.70 -1.74 -1.69
N ILE A 134 0.10 -0.65 -2.17
CA ILE A 134 0.07 0.64 -1.46
C ILE A 134 -0.71 0.51 -0.15
N ALA A 135 -1.86 -0.16 -0.14
CA ALA A 135 -2.65 -0.38 1.07
C ALA A 135 -1.89 -1.20 2.13
N LEU A 136 -1.09 -2.20 1.70
CA LEU A 136 -0.22 -2.96 2.61
C LEU A 136 0.91 -2.09 3.17
N LEU A 137 1.58 -1.29 2.32
CA LEU A 137 2.62 -0.34 2.76
C LEU A 137 2.06 0.69 3.74
N ASP A 138 0.87 1.21 3.45
CA ASP A 138 0.17 2.16 4.31
C ASP A 138 -0.11 1.57 5.71
N ARG A 139 -0.62 0.34 5.75
CA ARG A 139 -0.86 -0.38 7.01
C ARG A 139 0.43 -0.62 7.79
N GLU A 140 1.54 -0.93 7.11
CA GLU A 140 2.81 -1.19 7.78
C GLU A 140 3.46 0.09 8.35
N ILE A 141 3.44 1.20 7.59
CA ILE A 141 4.04 2.49 7.98
C ILE A 141 3.27 3.14 9.14
N TYR A 142 1.95 3.01 9.12
CA TYR A 142 1.04 3.67 10.06
C TYR A 142 0.35 2.69 11.01
N ARG A 143 0.85 1.46 11.13
CA ARG A 143 0.35 0.50 12.10
C ARG A 143 0.37 1.17 13.48
N PRO A 144 -0.75 1.26 14.20
CA PRO A 144 -0.70 1.68 15.59
C PRO A 144 0.23 0.72 16.33
N ASN A 145 1.21 1.25 17.05
CA ASN A 145 2.11 0.48 17.89
C ASN A 145 1.33 -0.09 19.09
N ASP A 146 0.33 -0.95 18.86
CA ASP A 146 -0.32 -1.76 19.89
C ASP A 146 0.52 -2.97 20.29
N THR A 147 1.74 -3.07 19.76
CA THR A 147 2.80 -3.85 20.38
C THR A 147 3.70 -2.92 21.17
N SER A 148 3.18 -2.39 22.28
CA SER A 148 3.91 -2.65 23.52
C SER A 148 4.04 -4.16 23.63
N ILE A 149 5.06 -4.72 22.96
CA ILE A 149 5.76 -5.86 23.54
C ILE A 149 6.21 -5.26 24.86
N VAL A 150 5.41 -5.45 25.91
CA VAL A 150 5.95 -5.50 27.26
C VAL A 150 7.07 -6.50 27.06
N PRO A 151 8.36 -6.08 27.11
CA PRO A 151 9.41 -7.07 27.09
C PRO A 151 9.02 -8.00 28.22
N ASP A 152 8.80 -9.27 27.89
CA ASP A 152 8.74 -10.31 28.90
C ASP A 152 10.14 -10.34 29.48
N ASN A 153 10.38 -9.39 30.39
CA ASN A 153 11.65 -9.16 31.06
C ASN A 153 11.88 -10.25 32.10
N GLU A 154 10.96 -11.21 32.21
CA GLU A 154 11.24 -12.54 32.73
C GLU A 154 11.90 -13.37 31.64
N ASN A 155 13.15 -13.00 31.40
CA ASN A 155 14.23 -13.78 30.82
C ASN A 155 13.93 -15.30 30.84
N SER A 156 13.26 -15.78 29.79
CA SER A 156 12.69 -17.14 29.72
C SER A 156 13.77 -18.22 29.85
N VAL A 157 14.99 -17.86 29.48
CA VAL A 157 16.21 -18.66 29.68
C VAL A 157 16.62 -18.71 31.15
N GLN A 158 16.49 -17.62 31.93
CA GLN A 158 16.71 -17.66 33.39
C GLN A 158 15.64 -18.49 34.10
N ALA A 159 14.38 -18.43 33.68
CA ALA A 159 13.33 -19.29 34.23
C ALA A 159 13.65 -20.77 34.00
N GLN A 160 14.12 -21.13 32.81
CA GLN A 160 14.57 -22.49 32.48
C GLN A 160 15.83 -22.91 33.27
N LEU A 161 16.80 -22.00 33.45
CA LEU A 161 18.01 -22.25 34.25
C LEU A 161 17.70 -22.44 35.74
N ASN A 162 16.75 -21.68 36.29
CA ASN A 162 16.30 -21.84 37.67
C ASN A 162 15.58 -23.18 37.88
N LEU A 163 14.78 -23.62 36.90
CA LEU A 163 14.09 -24.91 36.93
C LEU A 163 15.10 -26.07 36.88
N LEU A 164 16.12 -25.99 36.02
CA LEU A 164 17.23 -26.95 35.98
C LEU A 164 18.00 -26.95 37.32
N ARG A 165 18.37 -25.78 37.85
CA ARG A 165 19.03 -25.70 39.17
C ARG A 165 18.21 -26.33 40.28
N THR A 166 16.90 -26.15 40.27
CA THR A 166 15.99 -26.70 41.29
C THR A 166 15.89 -28.23 41.16
N ALA A 167 15.84 -28.75 39.93
CA ALA A 167 15.80 -30.18 39.67
C ALA A 167 17.12 -30.91 40.03
N PHE A 168 18.27 -30.23 39.91
CA PHE A 168 19.59 -30.84 40.14
C PHE A 168 20.23 -30.53 41.51
N ASN A 169 19.69 -29.59 42.30
CA ASN A 169 20.15 -29.30 43.67
C ASN A 169 19.30 -29.97 44.77
N ALA A 170 18.29 -30.78 44.43
CA ALA A 170 17.45 -31.50 45.38
C ALA A 170 18.01 -32.90 45.77
N ASN A 171 19.34 -33.01 45.92
CA ASN A 171 20.01 -34.16 46.53
C ASN A 171 20.97 -33.69 47.62
#